data_AF-A0A6I2MTF6-F1
#
_entry.id   AF-A0A6I2MTF6-F1
#
_cell.length_a   1.000
_cell.length_b   1.000
_cell.length_c   1.000
_cell.angle_alpha   90.00
_cell.angle_beta   90.00
_cell.angle_gamma   90.00
#
_symmetry.space_group_name_H-M   'P 1'
#
loop_
_entity.id
_entity.type
_entity.pdbx_description
1 polymer ?
#
loop_
_entity_poly.entity_id
_entity_poly.type
_entity_poly.pdbx_seq_one_letter_code
_entity_poly.pdbx_strand_id
1 'polypeptide(L)'
;MNKYRRTITTLFLVLTLASSLKVAGTLGYYALFTDDFIERYCENKERPELHCDGKCYLAKMLLQESNDDNPPINVELLKNETVLFLEKSPVFEFIGDKDSVIANYQYTNHYEYNYQKKPTHPPRM
;
A
#
# COMPACT_ATOMS: atom_id res chain seq x y z
N MET A 1 31.21 -5.59 -6.84
CA MET A 1 29.91 -5.62 -6.14
C MET A 1 28.89 -4.59 -6.66
N ASN A 2 29.24 -3.31 -6.81
CA ASN A 2 28.24 -2.28 -7.18
C ASN A 2 27.62 -2.43 -8.58
N LYS A 3 28.35 -2.98 -9.57
CA LYS A 3 27.83 -3.25 -10.92
C LYS A 3 26.71 -4.31 -10.90
N TYR A 4 26.97 -5.45 -10.26
CA TYR A 4 25.97 -6.52 -10.10
C TYR A 4 24.77 -6.08 -9.26
N ARG A 5 24.99 -5.28 -8.20
CA ARG A 5 23.89 -4.70 -7.42
C ARG A 5 22.98 -3.81 -8.27
N ARG A 6 23.56 -2.97 -9.14
CA ARG A 6 22.80 -2.13 -10.08
C ARG A 6 22.05 -2.95 -11.12
N THR A 7 22.67 -3.97 -11.71
CA THR A 7 21.98 -4.80 -12.71
C THR A 7 20.84 -5.63 -12.11
N ILE A 8 21.03 -6.17 -10.90
CA ILE A 8 19.99 -6.91 -10.19
C ILE A 8 18.81 -5.98 -9.84
N THR A 9 19.09 -4.80 -9.29
CA THR A 9 18.04 -3.82 -8.96
C THR A 9 17.27 -3.36 -10.20
N THR A 10 17.95 -3.08 -11.31
CA THR A 10 17.27 -2.73 -12.56
C THR A 10 16.43 -3.88 -13.10
N LEU A 11 16.91 -5.13 -13.01
CA LEU A 11 16.18 -6.30 -13.49
C LEU A 11 14.90 -6.52 -12.68
N PHE A 12 14.99 -6.46 -11.34
CA PHE A 12 13.81 -6.53 -10.47
C PHE A 12 12.81 -5.42 -10.77
N LEU A 13 13.28 -4.19 -10.96
CA LEU A 13 12.42 -3.05 -11.28
C LEU A 13 11.70 -3.20 -12.63
N VAL A 14 12.39 -3.72 -13.65
CA VAL A 14 11.77 -4.01 -14.95
C VAL A 14 10.75 -5.14 -14.83
N LEU A 15 11.04 -6.18 -14.05
CA LEU A 15 10.13 -7.31 -13.85
C LEU A 15 8.82 -6.86 -13.18
N THR A 16 8.91 -6.05 -12.13
CA THR A 16 7.72 -5.55 -11.42
C THR A 16 6.91 -4.60 -12.30
N LEU A 17 7.56 -3.68 -13.03
CA LEU A 17 6.90 -2.78 -13.98
C LEU A 17 6.17 -3.55 -15.09
N ALA A 18 6.79 -4.59 -15.66
CA ALA A 18 6.17 -5.41 -16.69
C ALA A 18 4.93 -6.14 -16.16
N SER A 19 4.97 -6.61 -14.90
CA SER A 19 3.82 -7.23 -14.23
C SER A 19 2.66 -6.23 -14.09
N SER A 20 2.94 -5.03 -13.58
CA SER A 20 1.93 -3.98 -13.43
C SER A 20 1.34 -3.54 -14.78
N LEU A 21 2.17 -3.44 -15.82
CA LEU A 21 1.73 -3.02 -17.14
C LEU A 21 0.78 -4.05 -17.79
N LYS A 22 0.98 -5.35 -17.54
CA LYS A 22 0.04 -6.38 -18.02
C LYS A 22 -1.36 -6.18 -17.44
N VAL A 23 -1.46 -6.00 -16.12
CA VAL A 23 -2.74 -5.76 -15.43
C VAL A 23 -3.40 -4.47 -15.89
N ALA A 24 -2.63 -3.39 -16.03
CA ALA A 24 -3.13 -2.13 -16.55
C ALA A 24 -3.61 -2.26 -18.01
N GLY A 25 -2.87 -3.03 -18.83
CA GLY A 25 -3.22 -3.29 -20.23
C GLY A 25 -4.51 -4.10 -20.39
N THR A 26 -4.72 -5.14 -19.58
CA THR A 26 -5.96 -5.94 -19.62
C THR A 26 -7.17 -5.13 -19.19
N LEU A 27 -7.05 -4.36 -18.10
CA LEU A 27 -8.11 -3.45 -17.64
C LEU A 27 -8.38 -2.33 -18.65
N GLY A 28 -7.34 -1.73 -19.23
CA GLY A 28 -7.47 -0.70 -20.25
C GLY A 28 -8.13 -1.23 -21.53
N TYR A 29 -7.78 -2.45 -21.95
CA TYR A 29 -8.41 -3.10 -23.09
C TYR A 29 -9.89 -3.40 -22.82
N TYR A 30 -10.23 -3.91 -21.63
CA TYR A 30 -11.62 -4.10 -21.22
C TYR A 30 -12.40 -2.78 -21.21
N ALA A 31 -11.83 -1.70 -20.66
CA ALA A 31 -12.50 -0.42 -20.53
C ALA A 31 -12.71 0.31 -21.88
N LEU A 32 -11.76 0.21 -22.80
CA LEU A 32 -11.84 0.88 -24.11
C LEU A 32 -12.64 0.08 -25.14
N PHE A 33 -12.63 -1.26 -25.04
CA PHE A 33 -13.22 -2.16 -26.03
C PHE A 33 -14.13 -3.20 -25.35
N THR A 34 -15.09 -2.73 -24.56
CA THR A 34 -16.00 -3.59 -23.79
C THR A 34 -16.78 -4.55 -24.67
N ASP A 35 -17.34 -4.09 -25.79
CA ASP A 35 -18.23 -4.89 -26.63
C ASP A 35 -17.48 -6.06 -27.29
N ASP A 36 -16.33 -5.76 -27.90
CA ASP A 36 -15.39 -6.74 -28.45
C ASP A 36 -14.88 -7.73 -27.39
N PHE A 37 -14.65 -7.24 -26.17
CA PHE A 37 -14.21 -8.09 -25.07
C PHE A 37 -15.32 -9.06 -24.65
N ILE A 38 -16.54 -8.58 -24.50
CA ILE A 38 -17.71 -9.40 -24.15
C ILE A 38 -17.95 -10.43 -25.25
N GLU A 39 -17.90 -10.04 -26.51
CA GLU A 39 -18.09 -10.94 -27.64
C GLU A 39 -17.04 -12.06 -27.65
N ARG A 40 -15.78 -11.77 -27.35
CA ARG A 40 -14.72 -12.79 -27.41
C ARG A 40 -14.62 -13.65 -26.15
N TYR A 41 -14.90 -13.09 -24.98
CA TYR A 41 -14.54 -13.70 -23.69
C TYR A 41 -15.72 -14.04 -22.79
N CYS A 42 -16.95 -13.61 -23.10
CA CYS A 42 -18.12 -13.98 -22.30
C CYS A 42 -18.46 -15.48 -22.49
N GLU A 43 -18.44 -16.24 -21.39
CA GLU A 43 -18.81 -17.67 -21.38
C GLU A 43 -20.32 -17.90 -21.24
N ASN A 44 -21.05 -16.98 -20.59
CA ASN A 44 -22.48 -17.11 -20.29
C ASN A 44 -23.36 -16.32 -21.26
N LYS A 45 -23.07 -16.37 -22.57
CA LYS A 45 -23.85 -15.64 -23.59
C LYS A 45 -25.31 -16.06 -23.67
N GLU A 46 -25.59 -17.33 -23.39
CA GLU A 46 -26.94 -17.91 -23.42
C GLU A 46 -27.74 -17.64 -22.13
N ARG A 47 -27.10 -17.05 -21.11
CA ARG A 47 -27.67 -16.82 -19.76
C ARG A 47 -27.48 -15.37 -19.31
N PRO A 48 -28.20 -14.41 -19.93
CA PRO A 48 -28.06 -12.98 -19.64
C PRO A 48 -28.43 -12.62 -18.20
N GLU A 49 -29.22 -13.45 -17.52
CA GLU A 49 -29.60 -13.29 -16.11
C GLU A 49 -28.40 -13.35 -15.14
N LEU A 50 -27.26 -13.89 -15.58
CA LEU A 50 -26.04 -14.01 -14.77
C LEU A 50 -25.13 -12.77 -14.85
N HIS A 51 -25.50 -11.74 -15.63
CA HIS A 51 -24.78 -10.47 -15.72
C HIS A 51 -23.26 -10.61 -15.96
N CYS A 52 -22.85 -11.53 -16.84
CA CYS A 52 -21.44 -11.82 -17.07
C CYS A 52 -20.69 -10.58 -17.59
N ASP A 53 -21.16 -9.91 -18.65
CA ASP A 53 -20.55 -8.69 -19.21
C ASP A 53 -19.01 -8.76 -19.36
N GLY A 54 -18.47 -9.95 -19.65
CA GLY A 54 -17.01 -10.20 -19.70
C GLY A 54 -16.31 -10.22 -18.33
N LYS A 55 -16.99 -9.88 -17.25
CA LYS A 55 -16.46 -9.80 -15.87
C LYS A 55 -15.97 -11.15 -15.36
N CYS A 56 -16.63 -12.26 -15.71
CA CYS A 56 -16.20 -13.60 -15.29
C CYS A 56 -14.79 -13.93 -15.81
N TYR A 57 -14.53 -13.64 -17.09
CA TYR A 57 -13.23 -13.88 -17.69
C TYR A 57 -12.19 -12.86 -17.24
N LEU A 58 -12.58 -11.59 -17.08
CA LEU A 58 -11.72 -10.55 -16.51
C LEU A 58 -11.26 -10.93 -15.09
N ALA A 59 -12.17 -11.42 -14.25
CA ALA A 59 -11.86 -11.91 -12.92
C ALA A 59 -10.89 -13.09 -12.98
N LYS A 60 -11.10 -14.06 -13.87
CA LYS A 60 -10.15 -15.17 -14.08
C LYS A 60 -8.77 -14.65 -14.45
N MET A 61 -8.65 -13.73 -15.41
CA MET A 61 -7.35 -13.16 -15.82
C MET A 61 -6.61 -12.46 -14.67
N LEU A 62 -7.34 -11.76 -13.80
CA LEU A 62 -6.75 -11.03 -12.66
C LEU A 62 -6.42 -11.96 -11.48
N LEU A 63 -7.24 -12.99 -11.25
CA LEU A 63 -7.06 -13.96 -10.15
C LEU A 63 -6.10 -15.09 -10.50
N GLN A 64 -5.86 -15.40 -11.77
CA GLN A 64 -4.91 -16.45 -12.16
C GLN A 64 -3.46 -16.14 -11.71
N GLU A 65 -3.17 -14.90 -11.30
CA GLU A 65 -1.91 -14.53 -10.63
C GLU A 65 -1.90 -14.85 -9.11
N SER A 66 -3.07 -15.06 -8.49
CA SER A 66 -3.22 -15.52 -7.10
C SER A 66 -3.81 -16.94 -7.09
N ASN A 67 -3.01 -17.96 -6.83
CA ASN A 67 -3.49 -19.36 -6.61
C ASN A 67 -4.41 -19.51 -5.37
N ASP A 68 -5.00 -18.43 -4.89
CA ASP A 68 -5.93 -18.41 -3.78
C ASP A 68 -7.35 -18.39 -4.35
N ASP A 69 -8.16 -19.36 -3.94
CA ASP A 69 -9.61 -19.45 -4.22
C ASP A 69 -10.43 -18.31 -3.53
N ASN A 70 -9.77 -17.19 -3.22
CA ASN A 70 -10.38 -16.05 -2.58
C ASN A 70 -11.37 -15.37 -3.55
N PRO A 71 -12.48 -14.83 -3.03
CA PRO A 71 -13.54 -14.24 -3.84
C PRO A 71 -12.99 -13.15 -4.76
N PRO A 72 -13.63 -12.92 -5.93
CA PRO A 72 -13.08 -12.06 -6.96
C PRO A 72 -12.78 -10.68 -6.41
N ILE A 73 -11.61 -10.15 -6.80
CA ILE A 73 -11.24 -8.75 -6.59
C ILE A 73 -12.46 -7.92 -6.97
N ASN A 74 -13.02 -7.24 -5.97
CA ASN A 74 -14.21 -6.43 -6.19
C ASN A 74 -13.82 -5.25 -7.09
N VAL A 75 -14.04 -5.40 -8.39
CA VAL A 75 -13.81 -4.38 -9.42
C VAL A 75 -14.64 -3.10 -9.18
N GLU A 76 -15.66 -3.16 -8.34
CA GLU A 76 -16.41 -2.01 -7.87
C GLU A 76 -15.57 -1.15 -6.90
N LEU A 77 -14.66 -1.76 -6.13
CA LEU A 77 -13.68 -1.03 -5.32
C LEU A 77 -12.67 -0.27 -6.19
N LEU A 78 -12.35 -0.79 -7.38
CA LEU A 78 -11.53 -0.09 -8.39
C LEU A 78 -12.28 1.07 -9.06
N LYS A 79 -13.62 1.04 -9.06
CA LYS A 79 -14.47 2.15 -9.51
C LYS A 79 -14.62 3.25 -8.47
N ASN A 80 -14.15 3.06 -7.24
CA ASN A 80 -14.16 4.12 -6.24
C ASN A 80 -13.18 5.19 -6.71
N GLU A 81 -13.72 6.19 -7.40
CA GLU A 81 -13.05 7.42 -7.78
C GLU A 81 -12.29 7.93 -6.56
N THR A 82 -10.96 7.91 -6.62
CA THR A 82 -10.13 8.46 -5.57
C THR A 82 -10.41 9.96 -5.55
N VAL A 83 -11.18 10.40 -4.56
CA VAL A 83 -11.40 11.84 -4.31
C VAL A 83 -10.05 12.42 -3.93
N LEU A 84 -9.38 13.02 -4.92
CA LEU A 84 -8.10 13.68 -4.75
C LEU A 84 -8.33 14.93 -3.91
N PHE A 85 -8.15 14.80 -2.60
CA PHE A 85 -8.23 15.93 -1.67
C PHE A 85 -6.97 16.79 -1.80
N LEU A 86 -7.02 17.76 -2.70
CA LEU A 86 -6.01 18.80 -2.87
C LEU A 86 -6.29 19.97 -1.92
N GLU A 87 -5.91 19.83 -0.66
CA GLU A 87 -5.83 20.98 0.23
C GLU A 87 -4.46 21.64 0.12
N LYS A 88 -4.45 22.95 -0.12
CA LYS A 88 -3.22 23.73 -0.14
C LYS A 88 -2.62 23.70 1.26
N SER A 89 -1.42 23.12 1.40
CA SER A 89 -0.70 23.09 2.67
C SER A 89 -0.61 24.51 3.26
N PRO A 90 -0.98 24.71 4.54
CA PRO A 90 -0.82 26.01 5.17
C PRO A 90 0.67 26.35 5.21
N VAL A 91 0.98 27.58 4.80
CA VAL A 91 2.34 28.11 4.91
C VAL A 91 2.57 28.44 6.38
N PHE A 92 3.45 27.68 7.03
CA PHE A 92 3.88 27.98 8.40
C PHE A 92 5.00 29.02 8.35
N GLU A 93 4.71 30.24 8.80
CA GLU A 93 5.76 31.21 9.10
C GLU A 93 6.25 30.96 10.53
N PHE A 94 7.48 30.48 10.65
CA PHE A 94 8.15 30.44 11.94
C PHE A 94 8.53 31.88 12.30
N ILE A 95 7.75 32.49 13.20
CA ILE A 95 8.14 33.74 13.85
C ILE A 95 9.33 33.37 14.74
N GLY A 96 10.54 33.55 14.20
CA GLY A 96 11.77 33.42 14.94
C GLY A 96 11.84 34.56 15.92
N ASP A 97 11.43 34.29 17.16
CA ASP A 97 11.67 35.22 18.24
C ASP A 97 13.20 35.33 18.44
N LYS A 98 13.71 36.56 18.32
CA LYS A 98 15.13 36.88 18.54
C LYS A 98 15.38 37.24 20.00
N ASP A 99 14.57 36.75 20.90
CA ASP A 99 14.91 36.79 22.30
C ASP A 99 16.01 35.76 22.56
N SER A 100 17.24 36.28 22.61
CA SER A 100 18.33 35.60 23.31
C SER A 100 17.95 35.52 24.78
N VAL A 101 17.08 34.57 25.12
CA VAL A 101 16.89 34.14 26.49
C VAL A 101 18.24 33.58 26.91
N ILE A 102 18.95 34.31 27.76
CA ILE A 102 20.10 33.76 28.49
C ILE A 102 19.50 32.65 29.36
N ALA A 103 19.49 31.45 28.83
CA ALA A 103 19.00 30.30 29.54
C ALA A 103 20.08 29.95 30.59
N ASN A 104 19.91 30.51 31.78
CA ASN A 104 20.62 30.06 32.97
C ASN A 104 20.04 28.69 33.34
N TYR A 105 20.46 27.65 32.62
CA TYR A 105 20.16 26.28 32.99
C TYR A 105 20.93 25.93 34.26
N GLN A 106 20.34 26.24 35.42
CA GLN A 106 20.79 25.66 36.68
C GLN A 106 20.21 24.26 36.78
N TYR A 107 20.96 23.29 36.27
CA TYR A 107 20.65 21.88 36.47
C TYR A 107 20.99 21.50 37.92
N THR A 108 19.96 21.46 38.77
CA THR A 108 20.07 20.85 40.10
C THR A 108 19.58 19.40 40.01
N ASN A 109 20.53 18.47 40.02
CA ASN A 109 20.21 17.06 40.14
C ASN A 109 19.82 16.75 41.58
N HIS A 110 18.52 16.57 41.84
CA HIS A 110 17.98 16.15 43.13
C HIS A 110 17.88 14.63 43.26
N TYR A 111 18.61 13.86 42.43
CA TYR A 111 18.62 12.42 42.55
C TYR A 111 19.24 11.99 43.88
N GLU A 112 18.39 11.48 44.74
CA GLU A 112 18.79 10.76 45.94
C GLU A 112 18.49 9.28 45.70
N TYR A 113 19.55 8.47 45.61
CA TYR A 113 19.42 7.03 45.39
C TYR A 113 18.73 6.39 46.59
N ASN A 114 17.46 6.04 46.42
CA ASN A 114 16.67 5.43 47.48
C ASN A 114 16.95 3.92 47.50
N TYR A 115 18.00 3.51 48.22
CA TYR A 115 18.33 2.10 48.41
C TYR A 115 17.29 1.42 49.30
N GLN A 116 16.33 0.76 48.68
CA GLN A 116 15.45 -0.17 49.37
C GLN A 116 16.06 -1.57 49.27
N LYS A 117 16.56 -2.07 50.41
CA LYS A 117 17.09 -3.43 50.52
C LYS A 117 15.97 -4.42 50.19
N LYS A 118 16.03 -5.04 49.01
CA LYS A 118 15.09 -6.08 48.59
C LYS A 118 15.14 -7.22 49.60
N PRO A 119 14.01 -7.69 50.15
CA PRO A 119 14.02 -8.85 51.04
C PRO A 119 14.50 -10.05 50.24
N THR A 120 15.66 -10.59 50.62
CA THR A 120 16.18 -11.84 50.08
C THR A 120 15.31 -12.96 50.61
N HIS A 121 14.48 -13.55 49.76
CA HIS A 121 13.72 -14.74 50.11
C HIS A 121 14.69 -15.92 50.17
N PRO A 122 14.57 -16.83 51.16
CA PRO A 122 15.39 -18.02 51.18
C PRO A 122 15.18 -18.87 49.91
N PRO A 123 16.19 -19.63 49.48
CA PRO A 123 16.07 -20.49 48.30
C PRO A 123 14.91 -21.46 48.51
N ARG A 124 14.07 -21.58 47.49
CA ARG A 124 12.97 -22.56 47.50
C ARG A 124 13.57 -23.95 47.37
N MET A 125 13.19 -24.85 48.28
CA MET A 125 13.41 -26.29 48.13
C MET A 125 12.48 -26.84 47.05
#